data_AF-A0A7X3MIP2-F1
#
_entry.id   AF-A0A7X3MIP2-F1
#
_cell.length_a   1.000
_cell.length_b   1.000
_cell.length_c   1.000
_cell.angle_alpha   90.00
_cell.angle_beta   90.00
_cell.angle_gamma   90.00
#
_symmetry.space_group_name_H-M   'P 1'
#
loop_
_entity.id
_entity.type
_entity.pdbx_description
1 polymer ?
#
loop_
_entity_poly.entity_id
_entity_poly.type
_entity_poly.pdbx_seq_one_letter_code
_entity_poly.pdbx_strand_id
1 'polypeptide(L)' 'MDTLNVIARKYLKANGIRITHFADYIGCDQGRCSRWLSGECKLRKIQIKKVHEFLDGKFLKSVHEIMEREGDSYCKSDY' A
#
# COMPACT_ATOMS: atom_id res chain seq x y z
N MET A 1 -17.34 -17.24 -3.19
CA MET A 1 -16.12 -16.72 -2.53
C MET A 1 -15.56 -15.62 -3.41
N ASP A 2 -15.32 -14.44 -2.85
CA ASP A 2 -14.58 -13.40 -3.57
C ASP A 2 -13.11 -13.83 -3.74
N THR A 3 -12.55 -13.63 -4.93
CA THR A 3 -11.13 -13.87 -5.20
C THR A 3 -10.28 -12.74 -4.60
N LEU A 4 -8.99 -13.00 -4.32
CA LEU A 4 -8.09 -12.03 -3.68
C LEU A 4 -8.04 -10.67 -4.40
N ASN A 5 -8.11 -10.68 -5.74
CA ASN A 5 -8.16 -9.45 -6.54
C ASN A 5 -9.45 -8.64 -6.34
N VAL A 6 -10.60 -9.30 -6.16
CA VAL A 6 -11.89 -8.65 -5.86
C VAL A 6 -11.84 -8.03 -4.46
N ILE A 7 -11.30 -8.76 -3.49
CA ILE A 7 -11.11 -8.26 -2.11
C ILE A 7 -10.19 -7.02 -2.13
N ALA A 8 -9.03 -7.13 -2.79
CA ALA A 8 -8.09 -6.01 -2.90
C ALA A 8 -8.73 -4.79 -3.57
N ARG A 9 -9.47 -4.98 -4.68
CA ARG A 9 -10.19 -3.90 -5.36
C ARG A 9 -11.20 -3.21 -4.43
N LYS A 10 -12.00 -3.98 -3.68
CA LYS A 10 -12.97 -3.42 -2.72
C LYS A 10 -12.27 -2.64 -1.62
N TYR A 11 -11.17 -3.17 -1.08
CA TYR A 11 -10.37 -2.51 -0.06
C TYR A 11 -9.81 -1.16 -0.53
N LEU A 12 -9.21 -1.12 -1.73
CA LEU A 12 -8.67 0.11 -2.29
C LEU A 12 -9.77 1.17 -2.48
N LYS A 13 -10.93 0.76 -2.99
CA LYS A 13 -12.07 1.66 -3.19
C LYS A 13 -12.62 2.19 -1.87
N ALA A 14 -12.79 1.33 -0.87
CA ALA A 14 -13.33 1.71 0.44
C ALA A 14 -12.43 2.69 1.19
N ASN A 15 -11.10 2.56 1.04
CA ASN A 15 -10.11 3.39 1.73
C ASN A 15 -9.59 4.55 0.87
N GLY A 16 -10.13 4.77 -0.33
CA GLY A 16 -9.68 5.85 -1.23
C GLY A 16 -8.22 5.70 -1.70
N ILE A 17 -7.69 4.48 -1.72
CA ILE A 17 -6.29 4.21 -2.06
C ILE A 17 -6.12 4.18 -3.58
N ARG A 18 -5.16 4.95 -4.07
CA ARG A 18 -4.81 4.97 -5.51
C ARG A 18 -4.15 3.65 -5.92
N ILE A 19 -4.53 3.16 -7.11
CA ILE A 19 -3.95 1.94 -7.69
C ILE A 19 -2.44 2.06 -7.85
N THR A 20 -1.92 3.25 -8.18
CA THR A 20 -0.48 3.50 -8.30
C THR A 20 0.26 3.21 -6.99
N HIS A 21 -0.23 3.75 -5.87
CA HIS A 21 0.37 3.52 -4.56
C HIS A 21 0.38 2.04 -4.18
N PHE A 22 -0.72 1.33 -4.45
CA PHE A 22 -0.80 -0.10 -4.24
C PHE A 22 0.18 -0.88 -5.14
N ALA A 23 0.26 -0.52 -6.43
CA ALA A 23 1.18 -1.12 -7.39
C ALA A 23 2.65 -0.96 -6.97
N ASP A 24 3.02 0.24 -6.52
CA ASP A 24 4.35 0.57 -6.00
C ASP A 24 4.69 -0.31 -4.78
N TYR A 25 3.77 -0.42 -3.81
CA TYR A 25 3.97 -1.24 -2.62
C TYR A 25 4.23 -2.71 -2.98
N ILE A 26 3.36 -3.29 -3.82
CA ILE A 26 3.49 -4.70 -4.22
C ILE A 26 4.65 -4.96 -5.19
N GLY A 27 5.30 -3.91 -5.71
CA GLY A 27 6.39 -4.01 -6.68
C GLY A 27 5.89 -4.52 -8.03
N CYS A 28 4.84 -3.91 -8.56
CA CYS A 28 4.23 -4.24 -9.85
C CYS A 28 4.03 -2.97 -10.68
N ASP A 29 4.10 -3.09 -12.00
CA ASP A 29 3.70 -2.02 -12.91
C ASP A 29 2.20 -1.69 -12.75
N GLN A 30 1.83 -0.41 -12.93
CA GLN A 30 0.45 0.07 -12.80
C GLN A 30 -0.51 -0.64 -13.77
N GLY A 31 -0.12 -0.80 -15.03
CA GLY A 31 -0.94 -1.46 -16.05
C GLY A 31 -1.17 -2.93 -15.68
N ARG A 32 -0.12 -3.63 -15.26
CA ARG A 32 -0.23 -5.02 -14.77
C ARG A 32 -1.07 -5.12 -13.51
N CYS A 33 -0.95 -4.18 -12.57
CA CYS A 33 -1.76 -4.14 -11.36
C CYS A 33 -3.25 -3.96 -11.68
N SER A 34 -3.58 -3.02 -12.56
CA SER A 34 -4.95 -2.78 -13.03
C SER A 34 -5.57 -4.05 -13.65
N ARG A 35 -4.83 -4.70 -14.56
CA ARG A 35 -5.26 -5.96 -15.20
C ARG A 35 -5.46 -7.09 -14.20
N TRP A 36 -4.59 -7.20 -13.19
CA TRP A 36 -4.76 -8.20 -12.12
C TRP A 36 -6.01 -7.92 -11.29
N LEU A 37 -6.26 -6.66 -10.92
CA LEU A 37 -7.48 -6.25 -10.22
C LEU A 37 -8.74 -6.58 -11.03
N SER A 38 -8.67 -6.56 -12.37
CA SER A 38 -9.76 -6.96 -13.28
C SER A 38 -9.86 -8.46 -13.51
N GLY A 39 -8.89 -9.25 -13.03
CA GLY A 39 -8.85 -10.71 -13.22
C GLY A 39 -8.23 -11.16 -14.55
N GLU A 40 -7.63 -10.24 -15.32
CA GLU A 40 -7.08 -10.51 -16.65
C GLU A 40 -5.65 -11.08 -16.62
N CYS A 41 -4.95 -10.98 -15.49
CA CYS A 41 -3.61 -11.56 -15.33
C CYS A 41 -3.37 -12.09 -13.91
N LYS A 42 -2.25 -12.80 -13.72
CA LYS A 42 -1.80 -13.30 -12.42
C LYS A 42 -0.57 -12.51 -11.94
N LEU A 43 -0.47 -12.31 -10.63
CA LEU A 43 0.73 -11.79 -9.98
C LEU A 43 1.71 -12.92 -9.64
N ARG A 44 2.97 -12.56 -9.42
CA ARG A 44 4.00 -13.49 -8.91
C ARG A 44 3.75 -13.79 -7.43
N LYS A 45 4.21 -14.95 -6.95
CA LYS A 45 4.07 -15.36 -5.54
C LYS A 45 4.54 -14.30 -4.55
N ILE A 46 5.67 -13.64 -4.83
CA ILE A 46 6.21 -12.56 -4.00
C ILE A 46 5.26 -11.35 -3.91
N GLN A 47 4.60 -11.01 -5.01
CA GLN A 47 3.65 -9.90 -5.07
C GLN A 47 2.36 -10.26 -4.34
N ILE A 48 1.88 -11.51 -4.44
CA ILE A 48 0.74 -12.01 -3.67
C ILE A 48 0.99 -11.89 -2.17
N LYS A 49 2.19 -12.24 -1.68
CA LYS A 49 2.56 -12.03 -0.27
C LYS A 49 2.44 -10.56 0.14
N LYS A 50 2.94 -9.65 -0.69
CA LYS A 50 2.82 -8.20 -0.44
C LYS A 50 1.37 -7.70 -0.50
N VAL A 51 0.51 -8.30 -1.33
CA VAL A 51 -0.94 -7.99 -1.30
C VAL A 51 -1.52 -8.33 0.07
N HIS A 52 -1.18 -9.50 0.63
CA HIS A 52 -1.64 -9.85 1.98
C HIS A 52 -1.12 -8.87 3.03
N GLU A 53 0.17 -8.52 3.00
CA GLU A 53 0.76 -7.52 3.92
C GLU A 53 0.09 -6.15 3.80
N PHE A 54 -0.26 -5.73 2.58
CA PHE A 54 -0.97 -4.48 2.34
C PHE A 54 -2.37 -4.50 2.94
N LEU A 55 -3.12 -5.59 2.73
CA LEU A 55 -4.48 -5.73 3.28
C LEU A 55 -4.50 -5.86 4.80
N ASP A 56 -3.39 -6.32 5.40
CA ASP A 56 -3.17 -6.39 6.85
C ASP A 56 -2.83 -5.01 7.45
N GLY A 57 -2.78 -3.94 6.64
CA GLY A 57 -2.55 -2.57 7.10
C GLY A 57 -1.08 -2.23 7.36
N LYS A 58 -0.13 -3.10 7.00
CA LYS A 58 1.32 -2.89 7.25
C LYS A 58 1.95 -1.76 6.42
N PHE A 59 1.19 -1.13 5.53
CA PHE A 59 1.62 0.06 4.79
C PHE A 59 1.39 1.36 5.58
N LEU A 60 0.59 1.33 6.65
CA LEU A 60 0.33 2.49 7.50
C LEU A 60 1.54 2.74 8.38
N LYS A 61 2.03 3.98 8.38
CA LYS A 61 3.02 4.45 9.34
C LYS A 61 2.31 5.08 10.51
N SER A 62 2.76 4.77 11.73
CA SER A 62 2.27 5.47 12.91
C SER A 62 2.72 6.93 12.91
N VAL A 63 1.98 7.79 13.62
CA VAL A 63 2.35 9.21 13.80
C VAL A 63 3.75 9.32 14.42
N HIS A 64 4.09 8.43 15.35
CA HIS A 64 5.40 8.36 15.99
C HIS A 64 6.54 8.15 14.96
N GLU A 65 6.40 7.17 14.05
CA GLU A 65 7.40 6.89 13.00
C GLU A 65 7.54 8.03 11.95
N ILE A 66 6.55 8.93 11.89
CA ILE A 66 6.62 10.12 11.05
C ILE A 66 7.40 11.21 11.80
N MET A 67 7.07 11.44 13.08
CA MET A 67 7.72 12.44 13.93
C MET A 67 9.21 12.13 14.15
N GLU A 68 9.59 10.86 14.26
CA GLU A 68 11.00 10.46 14.45
C GLU A 68 11.89 10.69 13.23
N ARG A 69 11.32 10.91 12.03
CA ARG A 69 12.09 11.22 10.81
C ARG A 69 12.25 12.71 10.52
N GLU A 70 11.70 13.58 11.35
CA GLU A 70 11.89 15.04 11.31
C GLU A 70 12.65 15.54 12.56
N GLY A 71 13.63 14.77 13.03
CA GLY A 71 14.49 15.11 14.17
C GLY A 71 15.72 15.97 13.84
N ASP A 72 15.75 16.65 12.70
CA ASP A 72 16.72 17.69 12.39
C ASP A 72 15.97 18.93 11.86
N SER A 73 15.45 19.74 12.79
CA SER A 73 15.54 21.21 12.77
C SER A 73 14.40 21.88 13.56
N TYR A 74 14.81 22.87 14.38
CA TYR A 74 14.06 23.90 15.14
C TYR A 74 13.52 23.49 16.52
N CYS A 75 13.72 24.23 17.62
CA CYS A 75 14.47 25.46 17.94
C CYS A 75 14.87 25.33 19.42
N LYS A 76 16.12 25.65 19.79
CA LYS A 76 16.41 25.97 21.20
C LYS A 76 15.61 27.22 21.54
N SER A 77 14.55 27.10 22.33
CA SER A 77 14.01 28.25 23.05
C SER A 77 14.73 28.27 24.39
N ASP A 78 15.76 29.11 24.48
CA ASP A 78 16.38 29.46 25.75
C ASP A 78 15.38 30.30 26.55
N TYR A 79 14.90 29.77 27.67
CA TYR A 79 14.34 30.53 28.79
C TYR A 79 14.83 29.95 30.10
#